data_AF-A0A1F4UJF3-F1
#
_entry.id   AF-A0A1F4UJF3-F1
#
_cell.length_a   1.000
_cell.length_b   1.000
_cell.length_c   1.000
_cell.angle_alpha   90.00
_cell.angle_beta   90.00
_cell.angle_gamma   90.00
#
_symmetry.space_group_name_H-M   'P 1'
#
loop_
_entity.id
_entity.type
_entity.pdbx_description
1 polymer ?
#
loop_
_entity_poly.entity_id
_entity_poly.type
_entity_poly.pdbx_seq_one_letter_code
_entity_poly.pdbx_strand_id
1 'polypeptide(L)'
;MFEETIKDIKNSEEYKENLGKLAKTRFYFELPNSYQSLIHMLEQDPCASELLKQIKKHMDEETTAGKVSLEKRDSDENVVTVHMYEKEEQLSEVTVSPNMDEISTDYKVERETFDELKNISTNYQEKMAEIETDIKEKNTY
;
A
#
# COMPACT_ATOMS: atom_id res chain seq x y z
N MET A 1 -34.69 14.14 -21.12
CA MET A 1 -34.67 12.68 -21.40
C MET A 1 -33.27 12.10 -21.44
N PHE A 2 -32.41 12.31 -22.46
CA PHE A 2 -31.08 11.66 -22.50
C PHE A 2 -30.13 12.13 -21.37
N GLU A 3 -30.13 13.41 -21.03
CA GLU A 3 -29.32 13.98 -19.95
C GLU A 3 -29.78 13.52 -18.55
N GLU A 4 -31.07 13.28 -18.36
CA GLU A 4 -31.61 12.72 -17.11
C GLU A 4 -31.20 11.27 -16.95
N THR A 5 -31.25 10.47 -18.03
CA THR A 5 -30.78 9.07 -18.01
C THR A 5 -29.28 8.97 -17.68
N ILE A 6 -28.45 9.87 -18.22
CA ILE A 6 -27.01 9.91 -17.88
C ILE A 6 -26.81 10.28 -16.40
N LYS A 7 -27.58 11.24 -15.89
CA LYS A 7 -27.51 11.66 -14.48
C LYS A 7 -27.97 10.54 -13.53
N ASP A 8 -28.98 9.77 -13.91
CA ASP A 8 -29.47 8.63 -13.12
C ASP A 8 -28.43 7.49 -13.11
N ILE A 9 -27.79 7.21 -14.25
CA ILE A 9 -26.69 6.23 -14.33
C ILE A 9 -25.51 6.66 -13.44
N LYS A 10 -25.06 7.91 -13.53
CA LYS A 10 -23.95 8.42 -12.70
C LYS A 10 -24.25 8.38 -11.19
N ASN A 11 -25.52 8.44 -10.79
CA ASN A 11 -25.93 8.39 -9.39
C ASN A 11 -26.19 6.97 -8.85
N SER A 12 -26.30 5.99 -9.74
CA SER A 12 -26.52 4.59 -9.38
C SER A 12 -25.41 4.02 -8.50
N GLU A 13 -25.76 3.06 -7.65
CA GLU A 13 -24.80 2.37 -6.79
C GLU A 13 -23.82 1.54 -7.62
N GLU A 14 -24.28 0.90 -8.70
CA GLU A 14 -23.46 0.13 -9.63
C GLU A 14 -22.34 0.97 -10.25
N TYR A 15 -22.65 2.19 -10.69
CA TYR A 15 -21.65 3.10 -11.25
C TYR A 15 -20.60 3.50 -10.19
N LYS A 16 -21.02 3.82 -8.96
CA LYS A 16 -20.12 4.16 -7.86
C LYS A 16 -19.23 3.00 -7.45
N GLU A 17 -19.76 1.77 -7.43
CA GLU A 17 -19.00 0.56 -7.13
C GLU A 17 -17.93 0.31 -8.20
N ASN A 18 -18.27 0.45 -9.48
CA ASN A 18 -17.33 0.30 -10.59
C ASN A 18 -16.19 1.31 -10.54
N LEU A 19 -16.47 2.56 -10.15
CA LEU A 19 -15.44 3.58 -9.93
C LEU A 19 -14.52 3.24 -8.77
N GLY A 20 -15.08 2.72 -7.67
CA GLY A 20 -14.30 2.26 -6.52
C GLY A 20 -13.37 1.11 -6.89
N LYS A 21 -13.84 0.15 -7.70
CA LYS A 21 -12.99 -0.93 -8.25
C LYS A 21 -11.87 -0.38 -9.11
N LEU A 22 -12.20 0.52 -10.06
CA LEU A 22 -11.20 1.15 -10.94
C LEU A 22 -10.12 1.92 -10.16
N ALA A 23 -10.49 2.60 -9.07
CA ALA A 23 -9.54 3.28 -8.19
C ALA A 23 -8.54 2.31 -7.57
N LYS A 24 -9.03 1.20 -6.99
CA LYS A 24 -8.17 0.16 -6.40
C LYS A 24 -7.25 -0.47 -7.44
N THR A 25 -7.78 -0.81 -8.61
CA THR A 25 -7.00 -1.37 -9.73
C THR A 25 -5.85 -0.44 -10.13
N ARG A 26 -6.15 0.84 -10.40
CA ARG A 26 -5.14 1.83 -10.80
C ARG A 26 -4.09 2.03 -9.71
N PHE A 27 -4.52 2.12 -8.46
CA PHE A 27 -3.62 2.29 -7.34
C PHE A 27 -2.61 1.15 -7.26
N TYR A 28 -3.07 -0.10 -7.31
CA TYR A 28 -2.18 -1.26 -7.33
C TYR A 28 -1.13 -1.19 -8.47
N PHE A 29 -1.53 -0.83 -9.69
CA PHE A 29 -0.58 -0.76 -10.81
C PHE A 29 0.44 0.39 -10.68
N GLU A 30 0.06 1.51 -10.07
CA GLU A 30 0.93 2.66 -9.81
C GLU A 30 1.91 2.45 -8.65
N LEU A 31 1.70 1.44 -7.79
CA LEU A 31 2.64 1.14 -6.71
C LEU A 31 4.03 0.76 -7.27
N PRO A 32 5.10 1.46 -6.88
CA PRO A 32 6.41 1.38 -7.54
C PRO A 32 7.21 0.11 -7.23
N ASN A 33 6.86 -0.64 -6.18
CA ASN A 33 7.76 -1.67 -5.63
C ASN A 33 7.28 -3.10 -5.90
N SER A 34 8.11 -3.85 -6.63
CA SER A 34 8.17 -5.31 -6.51
C SER A 34 8.63 -5.64 -5.08
N TYR A 35 7.94 -6.57 -4.42
CA TYR A 35 8.31 -7.04 -3.08
C TYR A 35 9.75 -7.58 -2.98
N GLN A 36 10.37 -7.94 -4.11
CA GLN A 36 11.74 -8.44 -4.20
C GLN A 36 12.79 -7.42 -3.72
N SER A 37 12.66 -6.14 -4.07
CA SER A 37 13.60 -5.11 -3.63
C SER A 37 13.56 -4.93 -2.11
N LEU A 38 12.36 -5.04 -1.54
CA LEU A 38 12.16 -4.98 -0.09
C LEU A 38 12.75 -6.21 0.60
N ILE A 39 12.53 -7.41 0.05
CA ILE A 39 13.14 -8.64 0.58
C ILE A 39 14.66 -8.52 0.60
N HIS A 40 15.29 -8.05 -0.48
CA HIS A 40 16.75 -7.96 -0.55
C HIS A 40 17.34 -7.05 0.54
N MET A 41 16.69 -5.92 0.81
CA MET A 41 17.06 -5.00 1.90
C MET A 41 16.91 -5.67 3.26
N LEU A 42 15.74 -6.27 3.52
CA LEU A 42 15.44 -6.89 4.81
C LEU A 42 16.29 -8.15 5.07
N GLU A 43 16.74 -8.88 4.04
CA GLU A 43 17.63 -10.04 4.18
C GLU A 43 19.00 -9.70 4.76
N GLN A 44 19.42 -8.44 4.68
CA GLN A 44 20.65 -7.96 5.33
C GLN A 44 20.44 -7.62 6.81
N ASP A 45 19.20 -7.53 7.29
CA ASP A 45 18.84 -7.16 8.66
C ASP A 45 18.47 -8.43 9.47
N PRO A 46 19.30 -8.86 10.44
CA PRO A 46 18.99 -9.99 11.31
C PRO A 46 17.70 -9.82 12.11
N CYS A 47 17.35 -8.58 12.48
CA CYS A 47 16.13 -8.26 13.24
C CYS A 47 14.88 -8.41 12.37
N ALA A 48 14.98 -8.22 11.05
CA ALA A 48 13.86 -8.29 10.11
C ALA A 48 13.40 -9.73 9.77
N SER A 49 14.01 -10.76 10.35
CA SER A 49 13.77 -12.17 9.96
C SER A 49 12.29 -12.61 10.03
N GLU A 50 11.53 -12.15 11.01
CA GLU A 50 10.10 -12.47 11.12
C GLU A 50 9.23 -11.67 10.14
N LEU A 51 9.57 -10.39 9.91
CA LEU A 51 8.94 -9.58 8.87
C LEU A 51 9.14 -10.20 7.48
N LEU A 52 10.36 -10.67 7.19
CA LEU A 52 10.68 -11.38 5.95
C LEU A 52 9.84 -12.63 5.75
N LYS A 53 9.68 -13.46 6.79
CA LYS A 53 8.82 -14.65 6.72
C LYS A 53 7.39 -14.28 6.43
N GLN A 54 6.88 -13.21 7.05
CA GLN A 54 5.52 -12.74 6.84
C GLN A 54 5.31 -12.22 5.40
N ILE A 55 6.25 -11.42 4.89
CA ILE A 55 6.21 -10.96 3.48
C ILE A 55 6.26 -12.16 2.53
N LYS A 56 7.22 -13.08 2.69
CA LYS A 56 7.35 -14.27 1.82
C LYS A 56 6.13 -15.19 1.90
N LYS A 57 5.44 -15.28 3.04
CA LYS A 57 4.21 -16.06 3.19
C LYS A 57 3.05 -15.50 2.35
N HIS A 58 2.95 -14.17 2.26
CA HIS A 58 1.89 -13.50 1.50
C HIS A 58 2.23 -13.30 0.03
N MET A 59 3.53 -13.25 -0.29
CA MET A 59 4.04 -13.10 -1.65
C MET A 59 4.53 -14.47 -2.12
N ASP A 60 3.61 -15.31 -2.57
CA ASP A 60 3.92 -16.64 -3.10
C ASP A 60 5.04 -16.54 -4.16
N GLU A 61 6.13 -17.31 -4.00
CA GLU A 61 7.34 -17.18 -4.83
C GLU A 61 7.06 -17.47 -6.33
N GLU A 62 5.95 -18.14 -6.64
CA GLU A 62 5.58 -18.55 -7.99
C GLU A 62 4.80 -17.49 -8.78
N THR A 63 4.08 -16.56 -8.13
CA THR A 63 3.10 -15.71 -8.84
C THR A 63 3.63 -14.37 -9.33
N THR A 64 4.83 -13.94 -8.92
CA THR A 64 5.51 -12.67 -9.31
C THR A 64 4.66 -11.38 -9.19
N ALA A 65 3.45 -11.45 -8.65
CA ALA A 65 2.45 -10.39 -8.66
C ALA A 65 2.32 -9.65 -7.32
N GLY A 66 3.11 -10.04 -6.32
CA GLY A 66 3.13 -9.37 -5.02
C GLY A 66 3.61 -7.91 -5.14
N LYS A 67 2.89 -6.97 -4.53
CA LYS A 67 3.37 -5.59 -4.38
C LYS A 67 3.38 -5.20 -2.91
N VAL A 68 4.36 -4.38 -2.55
CA VAL A 68 4.46 -3.83 -1.21
C VAL A 68 4.50 -2.32 -1.30
N SER A 69 3.75 -1.65 -0.43
CA SER A 69 3.86 -0.22 -0.24
C SER A 69 4.22 0.11 1.19
N LEU A 70 4.82 1.28 1.38
CA LEU A 70 5.26 1.78 2.68
C LEU A 70 4.58 3.12 2.95
N GLU A 71 4.11 3.30 4.16
CA GLU A 71 3.45 4.51 4.62
C GLU A 71 4.09 4.98 5.92
N LYS A 72 4.59 6.21 5.94
CA LYS A 72 5.03 6.88 7.18
C LYS A 72 3.80 7.22 8.04
N ARG A 73 3.93 7.10 9.36
CA ARG A 73 2.96 7.69 10.28
C ARG A 73 3.40 9.09 10.69
N ASP A 74 2.60 10.10 10.34
CA ASP A 74 2.89 11.50 10.72
C ASP A 74 2.91 11.70 12.25
N SER A 75 2.18 10.87 13.00
CA SER A 75 2.14 10.93 14.47
C SER A 75 3.32 10.23 15.16
N ASP A 76 4.06 9.37 14.45
CA ASP A 76 5.16 8.58 15.01
C ASP A 76 6.29 8.42 14.00
N GLU A 77 7.34 9.22 14.18
CA GLU A 77 8.49 9.26 13.28
C GLU A 77 9.29 7.95 13.24
N ASN A 78 9.06 7.04 14.19
CA ASN A 78 9.74 5.76 14.30
C ASN A 78 8.87 4.57 13.88
N VAL A 79 7.69 4.81 13.29
CA VAL A 79 6.83 3.76 12.77
C VAL A 79 6.59 3.93 11.28
N VAL A 80 6.79 2.84 10.53
CA VAL A 80 6.40 2.69 9.12
C VAL A 80 5.38 1.57 9.02
N THR A 81 4.30 1.78 8.29
CA THR A 81 3.33 0.74 7.95
C THR A 81 3.73 0.11 6.62
N VAL A 82 3.79 -1.22 6.58
CA VAL A 82 4.05 -2.03 5.40
C VAL A 82 2.73 -2.63 4.93
N HIS A 83 2.29 -2.24 3.74
CA HIS A 83 1.07 -2.72 3.10
C HIS A 83 1.39 -3.77 2.05
N MET A 84 0.82 -4.97 2.20
CA MET A 84 1.07 -6.11 1.32
C MET A 84 -0.13 -6.38 0.44
N TYR A 85 0.11 -6.44 -0.88
CA TYR A 85 -0.91 -6.61 -1.90
C TYR A 85 -0.65 -7.84 -2.75
N GLU A 86 -1.72 -8.60 -3.01
CA GLU A 86 -1.74 -9.59 -4.07
C GLU A 86 -2.84 -9.22 -5.06
N LYS A 87 -2.45 -8.99 -6.33
CA LYS A 87 -3.34 -8.35 -7.31
C LYS A 87 -3.91 -7.08 -6.68
N GLU A 88 -5.21 -6.83 -6.81
CA GLU A 88 -5.84 -5.58 -6.40
C GLU A 88 -6.34 -5.59 -4.93
N GLU A 89 -5.99 -6.63 -4.16
CA GLU A 89 -6.47 -6.82 -2.79
C GLU A 89 -5.32 -6.68 -1.77
N GLN A 90 -5.57 -5.89 -0.72
CA GLN A 90 -4.67 -5.77 0.42
C GLN A 90 -4.85 -7.00 1.32
N LEU A 91 -3.80 -7.81 1.44
CA LEU A 91 -3.82 -9.04 2.23
C LEU A 91 -3.46 -8.81 3.70
N SER A 92 -2.51 -7.89 3.94
CA SER A 92 -1.98 -7.63 5.27
C SER A 92 -1.44 -6.21 5.34
N GLU A 93 -1.55 -5.62 6.52
CA GLU A 93 -0.77 -4.45 6.93
C GLU A 93 -0.04 -4.80 8.22
N VAL A 94 1.20 -4.33 8.35
CA VAL A 94 2.01 -4.53 9.55
C VAL A 94 2.81 -3.27 9.85
N THR A 95 3.13 -3.02 11.10
CA THR A 95 3.95 -1.88 11.52
C THR A 95 5.37 -2.30 11.86
N VAL A 96 6.34 -1.48 11.47
CA VAL A 96 7.77 -1.71 11.71
C VAL A 96 8.39 -0.51 12.40
N SER A 97 9.33 -0.77 13.32
CA SER A 97 10.03 0.24 14.11
C SER A 97 11.46 -0.22 14.45
N PRO A 98 12.40 0.72 14.67
CA PRO A 98 13.71 0.36 15.19
C PRO A 98 13.69 0.03 16.70
N ASN A 99 12.59 0.32 17.41
CA ASN A 99 12.46 0.19 18.86
C ASN A 99 11.39 -0.85 19.25
N MET A 100 11.75 -1.85 20.07
CA MET A 100 10.76 -2.83 20.60
C MET A 100 9.82 -2.24 21.66
N ASP A 101 10.20 -1.13 22.31
CA ASP A 101 9.41 -0.54 23.39
C ASP A 101 8.20 0.27 22.88
N GLU A 102 8.05 0.40 21.56
CA GLU A 102 6.87 1.01 20.94
C GLU A 102 5.71 0.02 20.93
N ILE A 103 4.68 0.33 21.73
CA ILE A 103 3.51 -0.54 22.00
C ILE A 103 2.69 -0.83 20.72
N SER A 104 2.89 -0.07 19.64
CA SER A 104 2.11 -0.14 18.40
C SER A 104 2.84 -0.83 17.22
N THR A 105 3.93 -1.54 17.48
CA THR A 105 4.78 -2.11 16.43
C THR A 105 4.69 -3.63 16.36
N ASP A 106 4.43 -4.19 15.16
CA ASP A 106 4.40 -5.65 14.94
C ASP A 106 5.81 -6.26 14.83
N TYR A 107 6.75 -5.56 14.18
CA TYR A 107 8.10 -6.07 13.94
C TYR A 107 9.20 -5.04 14.22
N LYS A 108 10.33 -5.55 14.71
CA LYS A 108 11.56 -4.77 14.88
C LYS A 108 12.46 -4.91 13.66
N VAL A 109 13.07 -3.81 13.25
CA VAL A 109 14.18 -3.76 12.29
C VAL A 109 15.37 -3.00 12.89
N GLU A 110 16.54 -3.08 12.26
CA GLU A 110 17.66 -2.22 12.59
C GLU A 110 17.38 -0.76 12.19
N ARG A 111 18.04 0.19 12.86
CA ARG A 111 17.81 1.62 12.62
C ARG A 111 18.14 2.04 11.19
N GLU A 112 19.21 1.51 10.63
CA GLU A 112 19.63 1.76 9.25
C GLU A 112 18.56 1.30 8.25
N THR A 113 18.12 0.05 8.39
CA THR A 113 17.01 -0.51 7.60
C THR A 113 15.73 0.29 7.77
N PHE A 114 15.39 0.70 9.00
CA PHE A 114 14.23 1.53 9.24
C PHE A 114 14.30 2.87 8.51
N ASP A 115 15.43 3.57 8.59
CA ASP A 115 15.61 4.87 7.94
C ASP A 115 15.51 4.72 6.40
N GLU A 116 15.96 3.61 5.82
CA GLU A 116 15.74 3.28 4.40
C GLU A 116 14.26 3.05 4.06
N LEU A 117 13.55 2.23 4.86
CA LEU A 117 12.11 2.01 4.68
C LEU A 117 11.34 3.32 4.77
N LYS A 118 11.70 4.17 5.73
CA LYS A 118 11.11 5.50 5.92
C LYS A 118 11.38 6.39 4.71
N ASN A 119 12.58 6.38 4.15
CA ASN A 119 12.89 7.13 2.93
C ASN A 119 12.09 6.63 1.72
N ILE A 120 11.81 5.33 1.62
CA ILE A 120 10.97 4.78 0.55
C ILE A 120 9.48 5.11 0.78
N SER A 121 9.05 5.29 2.03
CA SER A 121 7.64 5.48 2.42
C SER A 121 6.97 6.78 1.98
N THR A 122 7.64 7.60 1.16
CA THR A 122 7.35 9.03 1.11
C THR A 122 5.95 9.35 0.57
N ASN A 123 5.35 8.56 -0.35
CA ASN A 123 4.18 9.02 -1.11
C ASN A 123 3.00 8.01 -1.27
N TYR A 124 2.81 7.04 -0.36
CA TYR A 124 1.67 6.11 -0.48
C TYR A 124 0.30 6.81 -0.43
N GLN A 125 0.07 7.63 0.60
CA GLN A 125 -1.20 8.35 0.78
C GLN A 125 -1.43 9.39 -0.31
N GLU A 126 -0.39 10.13 -0.70
CA GLU A 126 -0.46 11.13 -1.78
C GLU A 126 -0.89 10.48 -3.10
N LYS A 127 -0.33 9.31 -3.43
CA LYS A 127 -0.67 8.59 -4.65
C LYS A 127 -2.11 8.08 -4.64
N MET A 128 -2.59 7.61 -3.48
CA MET A 128 -3.98 7.20 -3.32
C MET A 128 -4.94 8.38 -3.53
N ALA A 129 -4.64 9.53 -2.92
CA ALA A 129 -5.43 10.75 -3.04
C ALA A 129 -5.43 11.33 -4.47
N GLU A 130 -4.30 11.28 -5.18
CA GLU A 130 -4.16 11.66 -6.60
C GLU A 130 -5.15 10.86 -7.46
N ILE A 131 -5.11 9.53 -7.34
CA ILE A 131 -5.97 8.64 -8.14
C ILE A 131 -7.45 8.82 -7.80
N GLU A 132 -7.79 8.99 -6.52
CA GLU A 132 -9.17 9.27 -6.13
C GLU A 132 -9.68 10.59 -6.73
N THR A 133 -8.85 11.63 -6.74
CA THR A 133 -9.20 12.95 -7.27
C THR A 133 -9.38 12.89 -8.78
N ASP A 134 -8.45 12.27 -9.50
CA ASP A 134 -8.51 12.03 -10.94
C ASP A 134 -9.81 11.33 -11.37
N ILE A 135 -10.25 10.35 -10.58
CA ILE A 135 -11.48 9.61 -10.85
C ILE A 135 -12.71 10.48 -10.56
N LYS A 136 -12.70 11.25 -9.46
CA LYS A 136 -13.80 12.18 -9.11
C LYS A 136 -13.97 13.29 -10.15
N GLU A 137 -12.88 13.88 -10.63
CA GLU A 137 -12.93 14.94 -11.64
C GLU A 137 -13.46 14.43 -12.98
N LYS A 138 -13.03 13.23 -13.42
CA LYS A 138 -13.57 12.59 -14.64
C LYS A 138 -15.05 12.21 -14.54
N ASN A 139 -15.61 12.11 -13.33
CA ASN A 139 -17.04 11.92 -13.13
C ASN A 139 -17.86 13.21 -13.19
N THR A 140 -17.20 14.35 -12.96
CA THR A 140 -17.86 15.66 -12.82
C THR A 140 -18.10 16.32 -14.19
N TYR A 141 -17.29 15.98 -15.19
CA TYR A 141 -17.47 16.36 -16.59
C TYR A 141 -18.23 15.29 -17.40
#